data_AF-F4B518-F1
#
_entry.id   AF-F4B518-F1
#
_cell.length_a   1.000
_cell.length_b   1.000
_cell.length_c   1.000
_cell.angle_alpha   90.00
_cell.angle_beta   90.00
_cell.angle_gamma   90.00
#
_symmetry.space_group_name_H-M   'P 1'
#
loop_
_entity.id
_entity.type
_entity.pdbx_description
1 polymer ?
#
loop_
_entity_poly.entity_id
_entity_poly.type
_entity_poly.pdbx_seq_one_letter_code
_entity_poly.pdbx_strand_id
1 'polypeptide(L)'
;MSTGPVPIPIPEGAVVAIAGIIGAALSYGSIRDTATCTAMQMKEKGFSYEFYPALATSVRVSKATKNIFQVIRHGIIIRTQEGHYYYVGGKSKYWVSDRSFQAYQGGTNFYNNTNGLVTKIRDNESNIVVVRMRANRISSAWLQPNPPEGCNTPFVGWFLDALESAAAGAIMMNYIPYFTSRSFSDIEVPGELITVSGGHYSADSLSGILRADSGLPPFPYMVIATISKQATFKVPPAVQRGSAYVLFPASVMDGLCKFFLVGSSEKYCSKLVSNTSYNEALIGAPVFMSFSCTSGCKSVGLIGLVFDGNMLNVGGYSFGDLLIVEPPPYPYTDAGMLAYADELGVKDALDLSIRGVENAEKAISSIVSAYGISGVIASAIISYIIWTDSVDEMVNNAKPYVEKAKNAVERVREELIKTRNYRLLSYVDECVAQQDLDLDENDIYQGALGCVFSNIENVGY
;
A
#
# COMPACT_ATOMS: atom_id res chain seq x y z
N MET A 1 19.84 10.84 19.55
CA MET A 1 18.65 10.03 19.89
C MET A 1 17.87 10.81 20.94
N SER A 2 16.64 11.24 20.64
CA SER A 2 15.80 11.97 21.61
C SER A 2 15.29 11.01 22.68
N THR A 3 15.70 11.22 23.93
CA THR A 3 15.23 10.56 25.16
C THR A 3 13.94 11.18 25.71
N GLY A 4 13.20 11.92 24.87
CA GLY A 4 11.95 12.56 25.28
C GLY A 4 10.85 11.53 25.58
N PRO A 5 9.92 11.84 26.51
CA PRO A 5 8.76 10.99 26.75
C PRO A 5 7.93 10.85 25.47
N VAL A 6 7.34 9.66 25.27
CA VAL A 6 6.43 9.43 24.13
C VAL A 6 5.22 10.35 24.29
N PRO A 7 4.95 11.26 23.35
CA PRO A 7 3.77 12.10 23.40
C PRO A 7 2.54 11.25 23.08
N ILE A 8 1.59 11.19 24.02
CA ILE A 8 0.30 10.53 23.84
C ILE A 8 -0.75 11.60 23.59
N PRO A 9 -1.24 11.75 22.34
CA PRO A 9 -2.08 12.87 21.93
C PRO A 9 -3.57 12.71 22.29
N ILE A 10 -3.96 11.65 23.01
CA ILE A 10 -5.35 11.38 23.39
C ILE A 10 -5.62 11.93 24.80
N PRO A 11 -6.51 12.92 24.98
CA PRO A 11 -6.92 13.40 26.30
C PRO A 11 -7.74 12.37 27.08
N GLU A 12 -7.64 12.36 28.41
CA GLU A 12 -8.47 11.50 29.28
C GLU A 12 -9.97 11.72 29.04
N GLY A 13 -10.41 12.97 28.87
CA GLY A 13 -11.81 13.28 28.53
C GLY A 13 -12.29 12.68 27.20
N ALA A 14 -11.39 12.53 26.22
CA ALA A 14 -11.70 11.87 24.95
C ALA A 14 -11.87 10.35 25.14
N VAL A 15 -11.06 9.73 26.00
CA VAL A 15 -11.21 8.32 26.38
C VAL A 15 -12.54 8.09 27.11
N VAL A 16 -12.89 8.96 28.06
CA VAL A 16 -14.18 8.89 28.76
C VAL A 16 -15.36 9.06 27.81
N ALA A 17 -15.25 9.93 26.81
CA ALA A 17 -16.28 10.11 25.79
C ALA A 17 -16.50 8.82 24.97
N ILE A 18 -15.42 8.17 24.50
CA ILE A 18 -15.51 6.89 23.78
C ILE A 18 -16.01 5.76 24.68
N ALA A 19 -15.55 5.70 25.93
CA ALA A 19 -16.00 4.74 26.94
C ALA A 19 -17.53 4.73 27.09
N GLY A 20 -18.15 5.92 27.08
CA GLY A 20 -19.60 6.07 27.10
C GLY A 20 -20.32 5.52 25.87
N ILE A 21 -19.71 5.58 24.69
CA ILE A 21 -20.27 5.06 23.42
C ILE A 21 -20.27 3.54 23.40
N ILE A 22 -19.14 2.94 23.80
CA ILE A 22 -18.94 1.49 23.73
C ILE A 22 -19.48 0.76 24.97
N GLY A 23 -20.11 1.49 25.91
CA GLY A 23 -20.70 0.93 27.11
C GLY A 23 -19.70 0.27 28.06
N ALA A 24 -18.43 0.65 28.00
CA ALA A 24 -17.35 0.00 28.75
C ALA A 24 -16.59 1.02 29.61
N ALA A 25 -16.24 0.64 30.84
CA ALA A 25 -15.34 1.43 31.68
C ALA A 25 -13.90 1.27 31.16
N LEU A 26 -13.46 2.19 30.30
CA LEU A 26 -12.08 2.20 29.80
C LEU A 26 -11.12 2.82 30.82
N SER A 27 -9.98 2.17 31.06
CA SER A 27 -8.88 2.76 31.82
C SER A 27 -7.95 3.54 30.89
N TYR A 28 -7.89 4.86 31.07
CA TYR A 28 -6.94 5.73 30.36
C TYR A 28 -5.50 5.22 30.48
N GLY A 29 -5.12 4.68 31.65
CA GLY A 29 -3.79 4.11 31.88
C GLY A 29 -3.46 2.98 30.91
N SER A 30 -4.37 2.01 30.73
CA SER A 30 -4.16 0.86 29.84
C SER A 30 -4.01 1.27 28.37
N ILE A 31 -4.87 2.19 27.91
CA ILE A 31 -4.81 2.72 26.54
C ILE A 31 -3.50 3.49 26.32
N ARG A 32 -3.10 4.31 27.29
CA ARG A 32 -1.85 5.07 27.23
C ARG A 32 -0.63 4.16 27.22
N ASP A 33 -0.63 3.09 28.02
CA ASP A 33 0.53 2.21 28.15
C ASP A 33 0.71 1.35 26.88
N THR A 34 -0.37 0.81 26.31
CA THR A 34 -0.35 0.10 25.01
C THR A 34 0.04 1.01 23.85
N ALA A 35 -0.48 2.24 23.83
CA ALA A 35 -0.06 3.29 22.89
C ALA A 35 1.44 3.56 22.96
N THR A 36 1.95 3.72 24.18
CA THR A 36 3.35 4.01 24.46
C THR A 36 4.23 2.86 23.99
N CYS A 37 3.87 1.62 24.33
CA CYS A 37 4.58 0.44 23.87
C CYS A 37 4.59 0.34 22.35
N THR A 38 3.45 0.57 21.69
CA THR A 38 3.35 0.54 20.23
C THR A 38 4.29 1.57 19.61
N ALA A 39 4.25 2.82 20.09
CA ALA A 39 5.10 3.89 19.58
C ALA A 39 6.61 3.61 19.77
N MET A 40 7.00 3.13 20.96
CA MET A 40 8.40 2.81 21.25
C MET A 40 8.90 1.67 20.36
N GLN A 41 8.13 0.58 20.23
CA GLN A 41 8.54 -0.58 19.46
C GLN A 41 8.67 -0.29 17.97
N MET A 42 7.76 0.51 17.41
CA MET A 42 7.88 0.97 16.01
C MET A 42 9.12 1.83 15.79
N LYS A 43 9.46 2.69 16.77
CA LYS A 43 10.66 3.53 16.70
C LYS A 43 11.96 2.74 16.90
N GLU A 44 11.98 1.78 17.81
CA GLU A 44 13.12 0.88 18.05
C GLU A 44 13.43 0.01 16.83
N LYS A 45 12.40 -0.46 16.12
CA LYS A 45 12.53 -1.14 14.81
C LYS A 45 12.92 -0.19 13.66
N GLY A 46 13.19 1.09 13.96
CA GLY A 46 13.70 2.07 13.01
C GLY A 46 12.65 2.64 12.05
N PHE A 47 11.36 2.49 12.34
CA PHE A 47 10.27 2.92 11.44
C PHE A 47 10.47 2.37 10.02
N SER A 48 10.72 1.06 9.94
CA SER A 48 11.06 0.34 8.72
C SER A 48 9.88 0.27 7.73
N TYR A 49 10.15 -0.16 6.48
CA TYR A 49 9.13 -0.33 5.44
C TYR A 49 7.99 -1.30 5.82
N GLU A 50 8.15 -2.11 6.87
CA GLU A 50 7.08 -3.00 7.37
C GLU A 50 5.85 -2.21 7.87
N PHE A 51 6.04 -0.93 8.24
CA PHE A 51 4.98 -0.04 8.74
C PHE A 51 4.42 0.90 7.66
N TYR A 52 4.96 0.86 6.43
CA TYR A 52 4.55 1.76 5.37
C TYR A 52 3.29 1.20 4.70
N PRO A 53 2.17 1.94 4.69
CA PRO A 53 1.00 1.52 3.95
C PRO A 53 1.30 1.44 2.45
N ALA A 54 0.63 0.53 1.75
CA ALA A 54 0.52 0.59 0.31
C ALA A 54 -0.51 1.66 -0.10
N LEU A 55 -0.29 2.33 -1.22
CA LEU A 55 -1.24 3.24 -1.87
C LEU A 55 -1.67 2.65 -3.21
N ALA A 56 -2.96 2.41 -3.41
CA ALA A 56 -3.50 1.76 -4.59
C ALA A 56 -4.44 2.65 -5.40
N THR A 57 -4.45 2.41 -6.72
CA THR A 57 -5.33 3.05 -7.69
C THR A 57 -5.51 2.17 -8.94
N SER A 58 -6.47 2.52 -9.79
CA SER A 58 -6.54 2.04 -11.17
C SER A 58 -6.22 3.18 -12.15
N VAL A 59 -5.60 2.85 -13.29
CA VAL A 59 -5.22 3.85 -14.31
C VAL A 59 -6.41 4.62 -14.89
N ARG A 60 -7.60 4.03 -14.87
CA ARG A 60 -8.82 4.70 -15.30
C ARG A 60 -9.82 4.76 -14.15
N VAL A 61 -10.57 5.86 -14.07
CA VAL A 61 -11.55 6.10 -13.02
C VAL A 61 -12.89 6.57 -13.60
N SER A 62 -13.96 6.33 -12.85
CA SER A 62 -15.32 6.66 -13.24
C SER A 62 -15.49 8.16 -13.38
N LYS A 63 -16.32 8.59 -14.34
CA LYS A 63 -16.71 10.00 -14.48
C LYS A 63 -17.56 10.53 -13.31
N ALA A 64 -18.06 9.63 -12.46
CA ALA A 64 -18.77 10.02 -11.24
C ALA A 64 -17.82 10.44 -10.10
N THR A 65 -16.51 10.30 -10.28
CA THR A 65 -15.48 10.69 -9.32
C THR A 65 -15.44 12.21 -9.19
N LYS A 66 -15.43 12.71 -7.96
CA LYS A 66 -15.41 14.15 -7.65
C LYS A 66 -14.08 14.63 -7.08
N ASN A 67 -13.31 13.74 -6.46
CA ASN A 67 -12.01 14.06 -5.90
C ASN A 67 -11.10 12.81 -5.83
N ILE A 68 -9.80 13.02 -5.66
CA ILE A 68 -8.80 11.95 -5.62
C ILE A 68 -9.00 10.97 -4.46
N PHE A 69 -9.58 11.42 -3.34
CA PHE A 69 -9.80 10.57 -2.17
C PHE A 69 -10.81 9.45 -2.42
N GLN A 70 -11.68 9.64 -3.39
CA GLN A 70 -12.59 8.59 -3.83
C GLN A 70 -11.87 7.46 -4.56
N VAL A 71 -10.67 7.72 -5.07
CA VAL A 71 -9.90 6.79 -5.90
C VAL A 71 -8.77 6.14 -5.10
N ILE A 72 -8.06 6.91 -4.28
CA ILE A 72 -6.91 6.40 -3.52
C ILE A 72 -7.39 5.41 -2.46
N ARG A 73 -6.71 4.28 -2.31
CA ARG A 73 -6.93 3.34 -1.20
C ARG A 73 -5.63 2.96 -0.54
N HIS A 74 -5.67 2.78 0.78
CA HIS A 74 -4.54 2.26 1.53
C HIS A 74 -4.55 0.73 1.52
N GLY A 75 -3.45 0.10 1.92
CA GLY A 75 -3.34 -1.34 2.07
C GLY A 75 -1.99 -1.74 2.63
N ILE A 76 -1.63 -3.00 2.41
CA ILE A 76 -0.32 -3.58 2.67
C ILE A 76 0.09 -4.50 1.52
N ILE A 77 1.39 -4.66 1.31
CA ILE A 77 1.95 -5.69 0.45
C ILE A 77 2.56 -6.80 1.30
N ILE A 78 2.09 -8.03 1.09
CA ILE A 78 2.61 -9.24 1.70
C ILE A 78 3.38 -10.05 0.67
N ARG A 79 4.55 -10.56 1.06
CA ARG A 79 5.29 -11.59 0.33
C ARG A 79 5.08 -12.94 1.00
N THR A 80 4.45 -13.87 0.31
CA THR A 80 4.25 -15.22 0.82
C THR A 80 5.56 -16.01 0.89
N GLN A 81 5.56 -17.11 1.64
CA GLN A 81 6.71 -18.02 1.72
C GLN A 81 7.11 -18.59 0.35
N GLU A 82 6.13 -18.75 -0.55
CA GLU A 82 6.30 -19.14 -1.94
C GLU A 82 6.94 -18.04 -2.80
N GLY A 83 7.05 -16.82 -2.27
CA GLY A 83 7.72 -15.69 -2.91
C GLY A 83 6.81 -14.80 -3.74
N HIS A 84 5.49 -15.01 -3.70
CA HIS A 84 4.51 -14.20 -4.42
C HIS A 84 4.09 -12.97 -3.62
N TYR A 85 3.77 -11.89 -4.35
CA TYR A 85 3.33 -10.64 -3.76
C TYR A 85 1.82 -10.50 -3.84
N TYR A 86 1.21 -10.06 -2.73
CA TYR A 86 -0.21 -9.78 -2.65
C TYR A 86 -0.44 -8.39 -2.09
N TYR A 87 -1.31 -7.64 -2.75
CA TYR A 87 -1.93 -6.47 -2.15
C TYR A 87 -3.14 -6.91 -1.33
N VAL A 88 -3.20 -6.48 -0.08
CA VAL A 88 -4.37 -6.60 0.79
C VAL A 88 -4.74 -5.21 1.27
N GLY A 89 -5.91 -4.72 0.88
CA GLY A 89 -6.28 -3.34 1.20
C GLY A 89 -7.61 -2.91 0.64
N GLY A 90 -7.87 -1.60 0.71
CA GLY A 90 -9.15 -1.02 0.34
C GLY A 90 -9.44 -1.12 -1.14
N LYS A 91 -10.72 -1.27 -1.49
CA LYS A 91 -11.21 -1.07 -2.87
C LYS A 91 -11.91 0.26 -3.05
N SER A 92 -11.89 0.79 -4.28
CA SER A 92 -12.72 1.92 -4.67
C SER A 92 -13.80 1.51 -5.66
N LYS A 93 -15.03 1.97 -5.41
CA LYS A 93 -16.15 1.85 -6.37
C LYS A 93 -15.97 2.72 -7.63
N TYR A 94 -15.00 3.64 -7.60
CA TYR A 94 -14.70 4.57 -8.68
C TYR A 94 -13.63 4.05 -9.64
N TRP A 95 -12.97 2.94 -9.31
CA TRP A 95 -12.04 2.30 -10.22
C TRP A 95 -12.78 1.71 -11.41
N VAL A 96 -12.34 2.03 -12.64
CA VAL A 96 -12.90 1.46 -13.87
C VAL A 96 -11.74 1.22 -14.82
N SER A 97 -11.32 -0.01 -15.09
CA SER A 97 -10.26 -0.23 -16.09
C SER A 97 -10.17 -1.68 -16.53
N ASP A 98 -9.81 -1.87 -17.79
CA ASP A 98 -9.40 -3.17 -18.34
C ASP A 98 -7.87 -3.30 -18.38
N ARG A 99 -7.12 -2.25 -17.99
CA ARG A 99 -5.67 -2.14 -18.27
C ARG A 99 -4.72 -2.26 -17.09
N SER A 100 -5.06 -1.79 -15.88
CA SER A 100 -4.16 -2.01 -14.72
C SER A 100 -4.76 -1.63 -13.37
N PHE A 101 -4.47 -2.49 -12.39
CA PHE A 101 -4.49 -2.21 -10.97
C PHE A 101 -3.05 -1.98 -10.50
N GLN A 102 -2.82 -0.92 -9.73
CA GLN A 102 -1.48 -0.53 -9.24
C GLN A 102 -1.52 -0.29 -7.74
N ALA A 103 -0.45 -0.70 -7.06
CA ALA A 103 -0.21 -0.43 -5.65
C ALA A 103 1.26 -0.04 -5.43
N TYR A 104 1.49 0.92 -4.55
CA TYR A 104 2.81 1.47 -4.27
C TYR A 104 3.12 1.39 -2.78
N GLN A 105 4.23 0.75 -2.41
CA GLN A 105 4.70 0.73 -1.02
C GLN A 105 6.21 0.94 -1.00
N GLY A 106 6.67 1.91 -0.20
CA GLY A 106 8.10 2.25 -0.13
C GLY A 106 8.68 2.71 -1.48
N GLY A 107 7.87 3.33 -2.34
CA GLY A 107 8.28 3.75 -3.69
C GLY A 107 8.34 2.63 -4.74
N THR A 108 8.12 1.37 -4.33
CA THR A 108 8.09 0.21 -5.21
C THR A 108 6.73 0.09 -5.88
N ASN A 109 6.72 -0.19 -7.19
CA ASN A 109 5.48 -0.40 -7.95
C ASN A 109 5.12 -1.89 -8.00
N PHE A 110 3.91 -2.19 -7.54
CA PHE A 110 3.24 -3.47 -7.68
C PHE A 110 2.07 -3.29 -8.65
N TYR A 111 1.95 -4.17 -9.64
CA TYR A 111 0.91 -4.03 -10.65
C TYR A 111 0.30 -5.38 -11.04
N ASN A 112 -0.93 -5.30 -11.51
CA ASN A 112 -1.62 -6.39 -12.16
C ASN A 112 -2.44 -5.84 -13.34
N ASN A 113 -2.14 -6.30 -14.56
CA ASN A 113 -2.79 -5.83 -15.79
C ASN A 113 -3.82 -6.85 -16.34
N THR A 114 -4.32 -7.75 -15.50
CA THR A 114 -5.30 -8.76 -15.91
C THR A 114 -6.59 -8.10 -16.39
N ASN A 115 -7.03 -8.49 -17.58
CA ASN A 115 -8.26 -8.02 -18.17
C ASN A 115 -9.46 -8.27 -17.23
N GLY A 116 -10.32 -7.27 -17.04
CA GLY A 116 -11.51 -7.37 -16.19
C GLY A 116 -11.27 -7.43 -14.68
N LEU A 117 -10.02 -7.44 -14.20
CA LEU A 117 -9.71 -7.55 -12.77
C LEU A 117 -10.26 -6.38 -11.96
N VAL A 118 -10.06 -5.15 -12.41
CA VAL A 118 -10.53 -3.95 -11.69
C VAL A 118 -12.05 -3.92 -11.59
N THR A 119 -12.74 -4.32 -12.66
CA THR A 119 -14.21 -4.48 -12.65
C THR A 119 -14.64 -5.50 -11.60
N LYS A 120 -13.97 -6.67 -11.55
CA LYS A 120 -14.27 -7.71 -10.56
C LYS A 120 -14.00 -7.24 -9.12
N ILE A 121 -12.91 -6.51 -8.89
CA ILE A 121 -12.58 -5.87 -7.60
C ILE A 121 -13.68 -4.88 -7.18
N ARG A 122 -14.11 -4.01 -8.10
CA ARG A 122 -15.11 -2.97 -7.85
C ARG A 122 -16.44 -3.57 -7.41
N ASP A 123 -16.86 -4.63 -8.11
CA ASP A 123 -18.19 -5.23 -7.99
C ASP A 123 -18.31 -6.23 -6.82
N ASN A 124 -17.21 -6.59 -6.16
CA ASN A 124 -17.25 -7.37 -4.91
C ASN A 124 -17.98 -6.63 -3.79
N GLU A 125 -18.58 -7.32 -2.82
CA GLU A 125 -19.29 -6.66 -1.71
C GLU A 125 -18.33 -6.09 -0.65
N SER A 126 -17.24 -6.81 -0.35
CA SER A 126 -16.25 -6.40 0.65
C SER A 126 -15.49 -5.14 0.25
N ASN A 127 -15.27 -4.22 1.20
CA ASN A 127 -14.42 -3.04 1.05
C ASN A 127 -12.91 -3.34 1.05
N ILE A 128 -12.53 -4.58 1.40
CA ILE A 128 -11.15 -5.07 1.38
C ILE A 128 -11.02 -6.15 0.31
N VAL A 129 -9.94 -6.05 -0.48
CA VAL A 129 -9.62 -7.00 -1.55
C VAL A 129 -8.25 -7.61 -1.37
N VAL A 130 -8.07 -8.80 -1.95
CA VAL A 130 -6.80 -9.51 -2.03
C VAL A 130 -6.47 -9.70 -3.51
N VAL A 131 -5.30 -9.24 -3.93
CA VAL A 131 -4.89 -9.26 -5.34
C VAL A 131 -3.45 -9.75 -5.44
N ARG A 132 -3.18 -10.78 -6.26
CA ARG A 132 -1.82 -11.20 -6.58
C ARG A 132 -1.19 -10.19 -7.54
N MET A 133 0.04 -9.79 -7.25
CA MET A 133 0.73 -8.70 -7.94
C MET A 133 2.07 -9.15 -8.51
N ARG A 134 2.51 -8.50 -9.59
CA ARG A 134 3.92 -8.47 -9.98
C ARG A 134 4.58 -7.22 -9.44
N ALA A 135 5.88 -7.28 -9.21
CA ALA A 135 6.70 -6.11 -8.87
C ALA A 135 7.81 -5.94 -9.90
N ASN A 136 8.04 -4.71 -10.36
CA ASN A 136 9.19 -4.41 -11.18
C ASN A 136 10.39 -4.18 -10.27
N ARG A 137 11.19 -5.24 -10.07
CA ARG A 137 12.45 -5.26 -9.30
C ARG A 137 12.27 -4.97 -7.80
N ILE A 138 12.60 -5.95 -6.95
CA ILE A 138 12.72 -5.75 -5.50
C ILE A 138 14.15 -6.10 -5.13
N SER A 139 14.93 -5.10 -4.73
CA SER A 139 16.39 -5.19 -4.61
C SER A 139 16.89 -5.82 -3.31
N SER A 140 16.03 -6.22 -2.36
CA SER A 140 16.44 -6.82 -1.09
C SER A 140 15.27 -7.45 -0.33
N ALA A 141 15.54 -8.05 0.83
CA ALA A 141 14.54 -8.71 1.69
C ALA A 141 13.33 -7.80 1.96
N TRP A 142 12.17 -8.18 1.43
CA TRP A 142 10.90 -7.50 1.67
C TRP A 142 10.52 -7.67 3.15
N LEU A 143 10.48 -6.57 3.91
CA LEU A 143 10.00 -6.56 5.28
C LEU A 143 8.49 -6.41 5.26
N GLN A 144 7.79 -7.29 5.97
CA GLN A 144 6.34 -7.33 5.99
C GLN A 144 5.82 -7.31 7.43
N PRO A 145 4.63 -6.74 7.65
CA PRO A 145 4.08 -6.64 8.99
C PRO A 145 3.80 -8.04 9.54
N ASN A 146 4.28 -8.36 10.73
CA ASN A 146 3.96 -9.59 11.45
C ASN A 146 2.82 -9.35 12.47
N PRO A 147 2.12 -10.40 12.94
CA PRO A 147 1.20 -10.25 14.06
C PRO A 147 1.96 -9.83 15.34
N PRO A 148 1.30 -9.16 16.29
CA PRO A 148 1.93 -8.75 17.54
C PRO A 148 2.33 -9.96 18.38
N GLU A 149 3.47 -9.88 19.06
CA GLU A 149 3.90 -10.93 20.00
C GLU A 149 3.11 -10.84 21.30
N GLY A 150 2.61 -11.98 21.79
CA GLY A 150 1.87 -12.04 23.05
C GLY A 150 2.76 -11.98 24.30
N CYS A 151 2.13 -11.82 25.47
CA CYS A 151 2.78 -12.02 26.76
C CYS A 151 2.98 -13.53 27.02
N ASN A 152 4.12 -14.11 26.60
CA ASN A 152 4.46 -15.54 26.74
C ASN A 152 3.93 -16.22 28.02
N THR A 153 2.83 -16.96 27.89
CA THR A 153 2.37 -18.02 28.80
C THR A 153 1.67 -19.11 27.96
N PRO A 154 1.98 -20.40 28.15
CA PRO A 154 1.33 -21.47 27.41
C PRO A 154 -0.13 -21.54 27.86
N PHE A 155 -1.07 -21.53 26.89
CA PHE A 155 -2.54 -21.46 27.07
C PHE A 155 -3.23 -20.09 27.25
N VAL A 156 -2.66 -18.96 26.83
CA VAL A 156 -3.37 -17.65 26.84
C VAL A 156 -4.02 -17.31 25.49
N GLY A 157 -4.69 -18.30 24.89
CA GLY A 157 -5.59 -18.09 23.75
C GLY A 157 -7.01 -17.62 24.14
N TRP A 158 -7.28 -17.47 25.44
CA TRP A 158 -8.63 -17.17 25.97
C TRP A 158 -8.66 -16.34 27.28
N PHE A 159 -7.51 -16.06 27.92
CA PHE A 159 -7.47 -15.40 29.25
C PHE A 159 -6.95 -13.96 29.24
N LEU A 160 -6.33 -13.50 28.14
CA LEU A 160 -6.18 -12.05 27.82
C LEU A 160 -7.41 -11.50 27.08
N ASP A 161 -8.33 -12.38 26.67
CA ASP A 161 -9.68 -12.06 26.16
C ASP A 161 -10.61 -11.41 27.22
N ALA A 162 -10.17 -11.18 28.47
CA ALA A 162 -11.04 -10.69 29.55
C ALA A 162 -10.54 -9.43 30.33
N LEU A 163 -9.32 -8.94 30.11
CA LEU A 163 -8.78 -7.80 30.87
C LEU A 163 -8.26 -6.63 30.02
N GLU A 164 -7.92 -6.86 28.75
CA GLU A 164 -7.75 -5.81 27.71
C GLU A 164 -8.98 -5.72 26.77
N SER A 165 -10.03 -6.46 27.13
CA SER A 165 -11.24 -6.77 26.35
C SER A 165 -12.28 -5.65 26.25
N ALA A 166 -11.84 -4.39 26.18
CA ALA A 166 -12.72 -3.27 25.86
C ALA A 166 -12.08 -2.30 24.87
N ALA A 167 -10.84 -1.84 25.12
CA ALA A 167 -10.08 -1.03 24.17
C ALA A 167 -8.58 -0.98 24.48
N ALA A 168 -7.75 -0.85 23.45
CA ALA A 168 -6.31 -0.67 23.52
C ALA A 168 -5.85 0.53 22.67
N GLY A 169 -4.73 1.12 23.05
CA GLY A 169 -4.04 2.13 22.24
C GLY A 169 -3.25 1.48 21.12
N ALA A 170 -3.53 1.89 19.88
CA ALA A 170 -2.87 1.42 18.67
C ALA A 170 -2.45 2.61 17.78
N ILE A 171 -1.66 2.33 16.75
CA ILE A 171 -1.19 3.34 15.78
C ILE A 171 -1.62 2.93 14.38
N MET A 172 -2.42 3.79 13.74
CA MET A 172 -2.77 3.67 12.33
C MET A 172 -1.79 4.47 11.48
N MET A 173 -1.24 3.84 10.44
CA MET A 173 -0.36 4.52 9.48
C MET A 173 -1.12 4.90 8.22
N ASN A 174 -0.93 6.14 7.74
CA ASN A 174 -1.56 6.61 6.51
C ASN A 174 -0.80 7.77 5.85
N TYR A 175 -1.20 8.11 4.63
CA TYR A 175 -0.64 9.20 3.82
C TYR A 175 -1.62 10.35 3.58
N ILE A 176 -2.80 10.36 4.21
CA ILE A 176 -3.85 11.37 3.95
C ILE A 176 -3.33 12.83 4.02
N PRO A 177 -2.49 13.22 5.00
CA PRO A 177 -1.97 14.57 5.07
C PRO A 177 -1.15 15.01 3.85
N TYR A 178 -0.51 14.08 3.12
CA TYR A 178 0.18 14.43 1.87
C TYR A 178 -0.78 14.93 0.80
N PHE A 179 -2.03 14.48 0.83
CA PHE A 179 -3.05 14.83 -0.15
C PHE A 179 -3.91 16.02 0.31
N THR A 180 -4.31 16.06 1.58
CA THR A 180 -5.14 17.17 2.10
C THR A 180 -4.39 18.52 2.13
N SER A 181 -3.05 18.49 2.10
CA SER A 181 -2.21 19.70 2.03
C SER A 181 -1.99 20.23 0.61
N ARG A 182 -2.49 19.54 -0.42
CA ARG A 182 -2.36 19.96 -1.82
C ARG A 182 -3.36 21.05 -2.19
N SER A 183 -3.14 21.68 -3.35
CA SER A 183 -4.07 22.66 -3.91
C SER A 183 -5.41 22.02 -4.24
N PHE A 184 -6.45 22.84 -4.39
CA PHE A 184 -7.75 22.37 -4.83
C PHE A 184 -7.70 21.71 -6.23
N SER A 185 -6.89 22.26 -7.14
CA SER A 185 -6.72 21.73 -8.52
C SER A 185 -6.09 20.34 -8.56
N ASP A 186 -5.28 19.98 -7.58
CA ASP A 186 -4.72 18.62 -7.42
C ASP A 186 -5.77 17.63 -6.92
N ILE A 187 -6.72 18.09 -6.10
CA ILE A 187 -7.67 17.24 -5.37
C ILE A 187 -8.96 17.02 -6.16
N GLU A 188 -9.43 18.01 -6.89
CA GLU A 188 -10.67 17.94 -7.66
C GLU A 188 -10.57 16.99 -8.86
N VAL A 189 -11.71 16.46 -9.30
CA VAL A 189 -11.80 15.58 -10.47
C VAL A 189 -12.92 16.08 -11.39
N PRO A 190 -12.62 16.39 -12.67
CA PRO A 190 -11.29 16.36 -13.29
C PRO A 190 -10.40 17.49 -12.75
N GLY A 191 -9.09 17.25 -12.65
CA GLY A 191 -8.09 18.16 -12.12
C GLY A 191 -6.68 17.80 -12.63
N GLU A 192 -5.63 18.30 -11.98
CA GLU A 192 -4.24 18.09 -12.40
C GLU A 192 -3.78 16.63 -12.26
N LEU A 193 -4.25 15.94 -11.21
CA LEU A 193 -3.86 14.56 -10.93
C LEU A 193 -4.75 13.51 -11.64
N ILE A 194 -5.98 13.89 -11.97
CA ILE A 194 -6.91 13.03 -12.71
C ILE A 194 -7.50 13.83 -13.87
N THR A 195 -7.00 13.57 -15.07
CA THR A 195 -7.29 14.37 -16.26
C THR A 195 -8.27 13.65 -17.20
N VAL A 196 -8.89 14.42 -18.09
CA VAL A 196 -9.71 13.86 -19.18
C VAL A 196 -8.80 13.35 -20.27
N SER A 197 -8.87 12.05 -20.59
CA SER A 197 -8.10 11.43 -21.66
C SER A 197 -8.97 10.45 -22.45
N GLY A 198 -9.04 10.63 -23.77
CA GLY A 198 -9.74 9.71 -24.68
C GLY A 198 -11.22 9.47 -24.34
N GLY A 199 -11.90 10.47 -23.76
CA GLY A 199 -13.29 10.32 -23.32
C GLY A 199 -13.48 9.64 -21.96
N HIS A 200 -12.41 9.35 -21.22
CA HIS A 200 -12.40 8.80 -19.86
C HIS A 200 -11.63 9.71 -18.89
N TYR A 201 -11.63 9.38 -17.60
CA TYR A 201 -10.70 9.98 -16.63
C TYR A 201 -9.50 9.06 -16.44
N SER A 202 -8.30 9.61 -16.62
CA SER A 202 -7.03 8.93 -16.39
C SER A 202 -6.44 9.35 -15.06
N ALA A 203 -5.87 8.39 -14.32
CA ALA A 203 -5.15 8.57 -13.07
C ALA A 203 -3.63 8.38 -13.22
N ASP A 204 -3.08 8.48 -14.44
CA ASP A 204 -1.64 8.28 -14.68
C ASP A 204 -0.77 9.27 -13.87
N SER A 205 -1.14 10.55 -13.85
CA SER A 205 -0.47 11.58 -13.04
C SER A 205 -0.57 11.27 -11.54
N LEU A 206 -1.76 10.86 -11.08
CA LEU A 206 -1.96 10.43 -9.70
C LEU A 206 -1.06 9.25 -9.35
N SER A 207 -0.96 8.23 -10.21
CA SER A 207 -0.08 7.07 -10.01
C SER A 207 1.39 7.47 -9.77
N GLY A 208 1.90 8.45 -10.53
CA GLY A 208 3.24 9.01 -10.30
C GLY A 208 3.40 9.64 -8.91
N ILE A 209 2.39 10.38 -8.46
CA ILE A 209 2.37 10.98 -7.12
C ILE A 209 2.26 9.93 -6.02
N LEU A 210 1.39 8.91 -6.18
CA LEU A 210 1.25 7.82 -5.19
C LEU A 210 2.57 7.07 -5.02
N ARG A 211 3.29 6.81 -6.11
CA ARG A 211 4.62 6.20 -6.06
C ARG A 211 5.57 7.06 -5.23
N ALA A 212 5.66 8.35 -5.51
CA ALA A 212 6.56 9.28 -4.81
C ALA A 212 6.21 9.38 -3.31
N ASP A 213 4.93 9.61 -2.99
CA ASP A 213 4.46 9.79 -1.61
C ASP A 213 4.58 8.49 -0.80
N SER A 214 4.38 7.31 -1.41
CA SER A 214 4.62 6.01 -0.74
C SER A 214 6.08 5.75 -0.37
N GLY A 215 7.02 6.48 -0.98
CA GLY A 215 8.45 6.44 -0.63
C GLY A 215 8.81 7.33 0.56
N LEU A 216 7.89 8.19 1.00
CA LEU A 216 8.06 9.05 2.17
C LEU A 216 7.57 8.35 3.44
N PRO A 217 8.04 8.78 4.63
CA PRO A 217 7.53 8.27 5.90
C PRO A 217 6.01 8.52 6.05
N PRO A 218 5.20 7.50 6.42
CA PRO A 218 3.78 7.71 6.70
C PRO A 218 3.53 8.52 7.97
N PHE A 219 2.29 9.00 8.11
CA PHE A 219 1.84 9.71 9.31
C PHE A 219 1.22 8.75 10.33
N PRO A 220 1.70 8.77 11.60
CA PRO A 220 1.18 7.95 12.68
C PRO A 220 -0.04 8.62 13.32
N TYR A 221 -1.17 7.92 13.31
CA TYR A 221 -2.42 8.37 13.93
C TYR A 221 -2.67 7.48 15.15
N MET A 222 -2.75 8.10 16.32
CA MET A 222 -3.09 7.37 17.54
C MET A 222 -4.57 6.98 17.48
N VAL A 223 -4.88 5.70 17.69
CA VAL A 223 -6.25 5.18 17.67
C VAL A 223 -6.57 4.38 18.93
N ILE A 224 -7.82 4.46 19.37
CA ILE A 224 -8.37 3.58 20.41
C ILE A 224 -9.04 2.41 19.70
N ALA A 225 -8.39 1.26 19.69
CA ALA A 225 -8.92 0.06 19.06
C ALA A 225 -9.73 -0.78 20.05
N THR A 226 -10.97 -1.07 19.71
CA THR A 226 -11.86 -2.02 20.38
C THR A 226 -11.85 -3.31 19.57
N ILE A 227 -11.46 -4.42 20.19
CA ILE A 227 -11.39 -5.72 19.52
C ILE A 227 -12.61 -6.52 20.00
N SER A 228 -13.62 -6.64 19.15
CA SER A 228 -14.81 -7.43 19.43
C SER A 228 -14.78 -8.68 18.57
N LYS A 229 -14.84 -9.87 19.20
CA LYS A 229 -15.05 -11.15 18.51
C LYS A 229 -16.47 -11.30 17.95
N GLN A 230 -17.37 -10.34 18.16
CA GLN A 230 -18.79 -10.44 17.84
C GLN A 230 -19.24 -9.25 16.99
N ALA A 231 -19.02 -9.33 15.69
CA ALA A 231 -19.85 -8.62 14.73
C ALA A 231 -20.21 -9.57 13.58
N THR A 232 -21.06 -10.56 13.89
CA THR A 232 -21.78 -11.32 12.87
C THR A 232 -22.84 -10.41 12.26
N PHE A 233 -22.42 -9.50 11.38
CA PHE A 233 -23.37 -8.84 10.48
C PHE A 233 -23.87 -9.86 9.47
N LYS A 234 -25.18 -9.85 9.21
CA LYS A 234 -25.89 -10.78 8.29
C LYS A 234 -25.60 -10.49 6.79
N VAL A 235 -24.41 -10.03 6.46
CA VAL A 235 -23.94 -9.76 5.09
C VAL A 235 -22.45 -10.12 5.04
N PRO A 236 -21.91 -10.68 3.94
CA PRO A 236 -20.49 -10.97 3.84
C PRO A 236 -19.63 -9.75 4.23
N PRO A 237 -18.64 -9.90 5.14
CA PRO A 237 -18.34 -11.13 5.86
C PRO A 237 -18.02 -11.00 7.35
N ALA A 238 -18.14 -12.15 8.01
CA ALA A 238 -17.91 -12.47 9.41
C ALA A 238 -16.45 -12.28 9.91
N VAL A 239 -15.68 -11.41 9.25
CA VAL A 239 -14.22 -11.18 9.43
C VAL A 239 -13.95 -9.86 10.17
N GLN A 240 -15.00 -9.15 10.59
CA GLN A 240 -14.85 -7.89 11.31
C GLN A 240 -14.26 -8.14 12.72
N ARG A 241 -13.13 -7.49 12.99
CA ARG A 241 -12.38 -7.63 14.24
C ARG A 241 -12.83 -6.64 15.32
N GLY A 242 -13.43 -5.52 14.93
CA GLY A 242 -13.91 -4.50 15.86
C GLY A 242 -13.93 -3.09 15.28
N SER A 243 -13.79 -2.09 16.15
CA SER A 243 -13.81 -0.67 15.80
C SER A 243 -12.56 0.06 16.29
N ALA A 244 -12.11 1.08 15.58
CA ALA A 244 -11.01 1.96 15.98
C ALA A 244 -11.46 3.42 15.95
N TYR A 245 -11.16 4.17 17.02
CA TYR A 245 -11.53 5.57 17.15
C TYR A 245 -10.29 6.46 17.04
N VAL A 246 -10.30 7.40 16.11
CA VAL A 246 -9.20 8.34 15.88
C VAL A 246 -9.65 9.76 16.10
N LEU A 247 -8.89 10.55 16.86
CA LEU A 247 -9.25 11.93 17.17
C LEU A 247 -8.92 12.88 16.01
N PHE A 248 -9.84 13.80 15.71
CA PHE A 248 -9.67 14.88 14.74
C PHE A 248 -9.84 16.27 15.40
N PRO A 249 -9.23 17.34 14.84
CA PRO A 249 -8.37 17.35 13.64
C PRO A 249 -7.05 16.62 13.85
N ALA A 250 -6.42 16.13 12.78
CA ALA A 250 -5.19 15.33 12.88
C ALA A 250 -4.01 16.10 13.46
N SER A 251 -4.08 17.44 13.53
CA SER A 251 -3.08 18.28 14.19
C SER A 251 -2.86 17.93 15.67
N VAL A 252 -3.83 17.28 16.34
CA VAL A 252 -3.62 16.74 17.69
C VAL A 252 -2.48 15.72 17.74
N MET A 253 -2.17 15.06 16.61
CA MET A 253 -1.10 14.06 16.48
C MET A 253 0.27 14.69 16.21
N ASP A 254 0.44 16.02 16.20
CA ASP A 254 1.72 16.69 15.87
C ASP A 254 2.87 16.21 16.75
N GLY A 255 2.65 16.06 18.06
CA GLY A 255 3.66 15.53 18.97
C GLY A 255 4.10 14.11 18.60
N LEU A 256 3.15 13.22 18.30
CA LEU A 256 3.43 11.85 17.88
C LEU A 256 4.16 11.81 16.53
N CYS A 257 3.72 12.64 15.59
CA CYS A 257 4.40 12.78 14.30
C CYS A 257 5.85 13.21 14.47
N LYS A 258 6.11 14.27 15.25
CA LYS A 258 7.47 14.74 15.53
C LYS A 258 8.29 13.68 16.24
N PHE A 259 7.71 12.89 17.13
CA PHE A 259 8.39 11.78 17.80
C PHE A 259 8.91 10.72 16.83
N PHE A 260 8.16 10.39 15.78
CA PHE A 260 8.56 9.44 14.75
C PHE A 260 9.47 10.04 13.68
N LEU A 261 9.18 11.26 13.25
CA LEU A 261 9.83 11.90 12.09
C LEU A 261 10.96 12.86 12.46
N VAL A 262 11.49 12.82 13.69
CA VAL A 262 12.58 13.68 14.19
C VAL A 262 13.68 13.86 13.13
N GLY A 263 14.10 15.10 12.91
CA GLY A 263 15.17 15.45 11.97
C GLY A 263 14.65 15.97 10.64
N SER A 264 15.18 15.48 9.53
CA SER A 264 14.88 16.02 8.18
C SER A 264 13.42 15.84 7.74
N SER A 265 12.72 14.85 8.31
CA SER A 265 11.33 14.53 7.98
C SER A 265 10.32 15.25 8.89
N GLU A 266 10.76 15.92 9.95
CA GLU A 266 9.89 16.55 10.95
C GLU A 266 9.03 17.66 10.33
N LYS A 267 9.56 18.32 9.30
CA LYS A 267 8.86 19.34 8.51
C LYS A 267 7.50 18.86 7.96
N TYR A 268 7.34 17.56 7.72
CA TYR A 268 6.10 17.00 7.18
C TYR A 268 4.95 17.03 8.19
N CYS A 269 5.21 17.11 9.50
CA CYS A 269 4.16 17.14 10.53
C CYS A 269 3.25 18.37 10.42
N SER A 270 3.73 19.46 9.82
CA SER A 270 2.90 20.64 9.49
C SER A 270 1.69 20.31 8.59
N LYS A 271 1.77 19.24 7.79
CA LYS A 271 0.69 18.80 6.90
C LYS A 271 -0.53 18.27 7.65
N LEU A 272 -0.39 17.88 8.93
CA LEU A 272 -1.52 17.39 9.73
C LEU A 272 -2.63 18.44 9.91
N VAL A 273 -2.29 19.73 9.83
CA VAL A 273 -3.23 20.84 10.03
C VAL A 273 -4.37 20.82 8.99
N SER A 274 -4.10 20.37 7.76
CA SER A 274 -5.13 20.33 6.72
C SER A 274 -6.04 19.11 6.78
N ASN A 275 -5.72 18.11 7.62
CA ASN A 275 -6.57 16.92 7.76
C ASN A 275 -7.50 17.05 8.98
N THR A 276 -8.74 17.46 8.72
CA THR A 276 -9.70 17.83 9.77
C THR A 276 -10.81 16.79 9.98
N SER A 277 -10.92 15.78 9.13
CA SER A 277 -12.00 14.79 9.21
C SER A 277 -11.64 13.47 8.52
N TYR A 278 -12.45 12.45 8.78
CA TYR A 278 -12.37 11.15 8.12
C TYR A 278 -12.45 11.29 6.59
N ASN A 279 -11.71 10.42 5.92
CA ASN A 279 -11.61 10.37 4.48
C ASN A 279 -11.64 8.92 3.99
N GLU A 280 -12.47 8.61 2.99
CA GLU A 280 -12.64 7.24 2.48
C GLU A 280 -11.34 6.62 1.90
N ALA A 281 -10.33 7.43 1.58
CA ALA A 281 -9.02 6.91 1.21
C ALA A 281 -8.34 6.16 2.36
N LEU A 282 -8.74 6.37 3.62
CA LEU A 282 -8.26 5.60 4.78
C LEU A 282 -8.65 4.12 4.74
N ILE A 283 -9.63 3.72 3.91
CA ILE A 283 -9.98 2.32 3.75
C ILE A 283 -8.74 1.54 3.28
N GLY A 284 -8.42 0.49 4.03
CA GLY A 284 -7.24 -0.36 3.94
C GLY A 284 -6.02 0.12 4.74
N ALA A 285 -6.10 1.23 5.48
CA ALA A 285 -4.99 1.71 6.29
C ALA A 285 -4.64 0.69 7.40
N PRO A 286 -3.35 0.33 7.57
CA PRO A 286 -2.94 -0.63 8.57
C PRO A 286 -2.92 -0.04 9.97
N VAL A 287 -3.40 -0.83 10.93
CA VAL A 287 -3.44 -0.53 12.36
C VAL A 287 -2.51 -1.47 13.12
N PHE A 288 -1.59 -0.92 13.89
CA PHE A 288 -0.56 -1.64 14.61
C PHE A 288 -0.71 -1.51 16.13
N MET A 289 -0.34 -2.56 16.85
CA MET A 289 -0.40 -2.60 18.31
C MET A 289 0.77 -3.38 18.88
N SER A 290 1.18 -3.02 20.09
CA SER A 290 2.09 -3.76 20.95
C SER A 290 1.45 -3.93 22.32
N PHE A 291 1.56 -5.14 22.88
CA PHE A 291 1.11 -5.42 24.23
C PHE A 291 2.06 -4.84 25.28
N SER A 292 1.49 -4.29 26.36
CA SER A 292 2.23 -3.86 27.54
C SER A 292 2.18 -4.97 28.59
N CYS A 293 3.26 -5.75 28.70
CA CYS A 293 3.35 -6.84 29.67
C CYS A 293 4.18 -6.42 30.90
N THR A 294 4.06 -7.15 32.00
CA THR A 294 4.95 -6.98 33.17
C THR A 294 6.44 -7.16 32.83
N SER A 295 6.74 -7.95 31.80
CA SER A 295 8.09 -8.14 31.26
C SER A 295 8.57 -6.99 30.34
N GLY A 296 7.79 -5.93 30.17
CA GLY A 296 8.01 -4.86 29.19
C GLY A 296 7.15 -5.00 27.92
N CYS A 297 7.35 -4.06 27.00
CA CYS A 297 6.64 -3.99 25.72
C CYS A 297 6.99 -5.16 24.80
N LYS A 298 5.98 -5.71 24.11
CA LYS A 298 6.17 -6.78 23.12
C LYS A 298 6.37 -6.26 21.72
N SER A 299 6.91 -7.10 20.83
CA SER A 299 7.08 -6.75 19.43
C SER A 299 5.76 -6.25 18.83
N VAL A 300 5.80 -5.03 18.29
CA VAL A 300 4.65 -4.44 17.58
C VAL A 300 4.29 -5.28 16.36
N GLY A 301 2.99 -5.41 16.09
CA GLY A 301 2.48 -6.09 14.92
C GLY A 301 1.14 -5.56 14.43
N LEU A 302 0.74 -6.03 13.25
CA LEU A 302 -0.50 -5.65 12.57
C LEU A 302 -1.70 -6.30 13.26
N ILE A 303 -2.68 -5.49 13.64
CA ILE A 303 -3.93 -5.96 14.24
C ILE A 303 -5.14 -5.81 13.31
N GLY A 304 -5.03 -5.07 12.21
CA GLY A 304 -6.10 -5.01 11.24
C GLY A 304 -5.92 -3.93 10.19
N LEU A 305 -6.89 -3.88 9.28
CA LEU A 305 -7.00 -2.87 8.24
C LEU A 305 -8.33 -2.14 8.39
N VAL A 306 -8.36 -0.83 8.13
CA VAL A 306 -9.61 -0.06 8.13
C VAL A 306 -10.53 -0.58 7.02
N PHE A 307 -11.69 -1.08 7.38
CA PHE A 307 -12.69 -1.63 6.45
C PHE A 307 -13.69 -0.57 5.98
N ASP A 308 -14.13 0.29 6.89
CA ASP A 308 -15.03 1.41 6.62
C ASP A 308 -14.88 2.45 7.74
N GLY A 309 -15.52 3.60 7.61
CA GLY A 309 -15.54 4.58 8.68
C GLY A 309 -16.42 5.79 8.40
N ASN A 310 -16.72 6.53 9.46
CA ASN A 310 -17.49 7.77 9.43
C ASN A 310 -16.99 8.75 10.49
N MET A 311 -17.50 9.99 10.45
CA MET A 311 -17.29 10.95 11.53
C MET A 311 -18.31 10.78 12.64
N LEU A 312 -17.86 10.90 13.88
CA LEU A 312 -18.64 10.80 15.11
C LEU A 312 -18.29 11.97 16.03
N ASN A 313 -19.28 12.65 16.60
CA ASN A 313 -19.06 13.76 17.52
C ASN A 313 -19.64 13.42 18.90
N VAL A 314 -18.78 13.25 19.91
CA VAL A 314 -19.20 12.88 21.27
C VAL A 314 -18.35 13.62 22.31
N GLY A 315 -19.00 14.14 23.36
CA GLY A 315 -18.32 14.81 24.47
C GLY A 315 -17.52 16.06 24.06
N GLY A 316 -17.91 16.73 22.98
CA GLY A 316 -17.18 17.89 22.43
C GLY A 316 -15.95 17.53 21.59
N TYR A 317 -15.71 16.24 21.35
CA TYR A 317 -14.64 15.74 20.50
C TYR A 317 -15.18 15.18 19.19
N SER A 318 -14.41 15.33 18.11
CA SER A 318 -14.67 14.76 16.80
C SER A 318 -13.77 13.56 16.57
N PHE A 319 -14.36 12.40 16.33
CA PHE A 319 -13.67 11.14 16.06
C PHE A 319 -13.97 10.63 14.66
N GLY A 320 -13.00 9.99 14.03
CA GLY A 320 -13.28 8.98 13.03
C GLY A 320 -13.64 7.68 13.73
N ASP A 321 -14.86 7.20 13.54
CA ASP A 321 -15.30 5.86 13.95
C ASP A 321 -15.04 4.90 12.78
N LEU A 322 -14.03 4.05 12.94
CA LEU A 322 -13.52 3.17 11.88
C LEU A 322 -13.88 1.74 12.22
N LEU A 323 -14.38 0.98 11.25
CA LEU A 323 -14.47 -0.47 11.36
C LEU A 323 -13.14 -1.08 10.93
N ILE A 324 -12.66 -2.11 11.63
CA ILE A 324 -11.43 -2.81 11.27
C ILE A 324 -11.71 -4.29 10.98
N VAL A 325 -11.03 -4.81 9.95
CA VAL A 325 -11.04 -6.23 9.59
C VAL A 325 -9.78 -6.91 10.12
N GLU A 326 -9.86 -8.22 10.39
CA GLU A 326 -8.69 -9.03 10.72
C GLU A 326 -7.62 -8.94 9.61
N PRO A 327 -6.32 -8.99 9.94
CA PRO A 327 -5.27 -9.05 8.94
C PRO A 327 -5.19 -10.46 8.31
N PRO A 328 -4.49 -10.62 7.16
CA PRO A 328 -4.24 -11.93 6.59
C PRO A 328 -3.59 -12.90 7.59
N PRO A 329 -3.85 -14.22 7.49
CA PRO A 329 -3.35 -15.20 8.44
C PRO A 329 -1.82 -15.34 8.35
N TYR A 330 -1.19 -15.45 9.51
CA TYR A 330 0.23 -15.77 9.65
C TYR A 330 0.42 -17.26 10.02
N PRO A 331 1.40 -17.98 9.46
CA PRO A 331 2.39 -17.53 8.48
C PRO A 331 1.78 -17.25 7.11
N TYR A 332 2.32 -16.25 6.41
CA TYR A 332 1.83 -15.85 5.09
C TYR A 332 2.19 -16.88 4.02
N THR A 333 1.18 -17.59 3.53
CA THR A 333 1.27 -18.59 2.47
C THR A 333 0.24 -18.29 1.38
N ASP A 334 0.47 -18.76 0.16
CA ASP A 334 -0.51 -18.61 -0.92
C ASP A 334 -1.87 -19.24 -0.57
N ALA A 335 -1.85 -20.41 0.07
CA ALA A 335 -3.05 -21.08 0.56
C ALA A 335 -3.79 -20.24 1.63
N GLY A 336 -3.05 -19.61 2.54
CA GLY A 336 -3.62 -18.69 3.53
C GLY A 336 -4.26 -17.46 2.91
N MET A 337 -3.66 -16.90 1.85
CA MET A 337 -4.25 -15.77 1.10
C MET A 337 -5.53 -16.17 0.38
N LEU A 338 -5.58 -17.37 -0.20
CA LEU A 338 -6.80 -17.91 -0.84
C LEU A 338 -7.92 -18.12 0.18
N ALA A 339 -7.63 -18.72 1.33
CA ALA A 339 -8.62 -18.92 2.40
C ALA A 339 -9.15 -17.57 2.92
N TYR A 340 -8.25 -16.61 3.16
CA TYR A 340 -8.63 -15.28 3.61
C TYR A 340 -9.47 -14.52 2.57
N ALA A 341 -9.15 -14.64 1.28
CA ALA A 341 -9.96 -14.07 0.21
C ALA A 341 -11.35 -14.71 0.10
N ASP A 342 -11.47 -16.01 0.39
CA ASP A 342 -12.74 -16.74 0.45
C ASP A 342 -13.61 -16.23 1.60
N GLU A 343 -13.01 -16.09 2.79
CA GLU A 343 -13.67 -15.51 3.97
C GLU A 343 -14.16 -14.09 3.71
N LEU A 344 -13.39 -13.29 2.98
CA LEU A 344 -13.78 -11.94 2.57
C LEU A 344 -14.81 -11.89 1.41
N GLY A 345 -15.13 -13.02 0.77
CA GLY A 345 -15.99 -13.06 -0.41
C GLY A 345 -15.37 -12.41 -1.65
N VAL A 346 -14.04 -12.36 -1.75
CA VAL A 346 -13.28 -11.74 -2.85
C VAL A 346 -12.42 -12.74 -3.63
N LYS A 347 -12.58 -14.04 -3.36
CA LYS A 347 -11.81 -15.12 -3.97
C LYS A 347 -11.78 -15.09 -5.50
N ASP A 348 -12.91 -14.83 -6.16
CA ASP A 348 -12.94 -14.78 -7.62
C ASP A 348 -12.00 -13.70 -8.21
N ALA A 349 -11.85 -12.56 -7.53
CA ALA A 349 -10.92 -11.51 -7.95
C ALA A 349 -9.48 -11.96 -7.74
N LEU A 350 -9.20 -12.66 -6.63
CA LEU A 350 -7.89 -13.25 -6.37
C LEU A 350 -7.53 -14.32 -7.40
N ASP A 351 -8.44 -15.26 -7.69
CA ASP A 351 -8.23 -16.33 -8.68
C ASP A 351 -7.99 -15.77 -10.09
N LEU A 352 -8.72 -14.70 -10.46
CA LEU A 352 -8.48 -13.99 -11.72
C LEU A 352 -7.08 -13.35 -11.73
N SER A 353 -6.70 -12.67 -10.64
CA SER A 353 -5.37 -12.04 -10.53
C SER A 353 -4.23 -13.07 -10.59
N ILE A 354 -4.43 -14.26 -10.00
CA ILE A 354 -3.48 -15.38 -10.03
C ILE A 354 -3.26 -15.87 -11.45
N ARG A 355 -4.36 -16.20 -12.16
CA ARG A 355 -4.28 -16.68 -13.55
C ARG A 355 -3.59 -15.68 -14.47
N GLY A 356 -3.90 -14.39 -14.33
CA GLY A 356 -3.27 -13.36 -15.14
C GLY A 356 -1.77 -13.22 -14.88
N VAL A 357 -1.31 -13.32 -13.62
CA VAL A 357 0.13 -13.31 -13.30
C VAL A 357 0.85 -14.52 -13.89
N GLU A 358 0.26 -15.71 -13.79
CA GLU A 358 0.83 -16.94 -14.35
C GLU A 358 0.90 -16.90 -15.88
N ASN A 359 -0.14 -16.35 -16.53
CA ASN A 359 -0.14 -16.18 -17.97
C ASN A 359 0.86 -15.11 -18.41
N ALA A 360 1.04 -14.03 -17.64
CA ALA A 360 2.08 -13.04 -17.88
C ALA A 360 3.49 -13.66 -17.79
N GLU A 361 3.75 -14.57 -16.84
CA GLU A 361 5.03 -15.28 -16.73
C GLU A 361 5.31 -16.19 -17.93
N LYS A 362 4.28 -16.90 -18.40
CA LYS A 362 4.37 -17.69 -19.64
C LYS A 362 4.64 -16.78 -20.84
N ALA A 363 3.94 -15.65 -20.96
CA ALA A 363 4.13 -14.70 -22.03
C ALA A 363 5.54 -14.10 -22.04
N ILE A 364 6.10 -13.75 -20.88
CA ILE A 364 7.51 -13.31 -20.78
C ILE A 364 8.45 -14.36 -21.36
N SER A 365 8.28 -15.62 -20.96
CA SER A 365 9.12 -16.74 -21.44
C SER A 365 8.98 -16.92 -22.96
N SER A 366 7.77 -16.80 -23.50
CA SER A 366 7.49 -16.86 -24.94
C SER A 366 8.09 -15.67 -25.70
N ILE A 367 8.00 -14.44 -25.16
CA ILE A 367 8.60 -13.24 -25.76
C ILE A 367 10.13 -13.38 -25.82
N VAL A 368 10.77 -13.80 -24.72
CA VAL A 368 12.22 -14.05 -24.68
C VAL A 368 12.62 -15.05 -25.77
N SER A 369 11.90 -16.16 -25.86
CA SER A 369 12.20 -17.24 -26.81
C SER A 369 11.97 -16.82 -28.27
N ALA A 370 10.90 -16.08 -28.54
CA ALA A 370 10.51 -15.70 -29.90
C ALA A 370 11.37 -14.56 -30.47
N TYR A 371 11.78 -13.60 -29.63
CA TYR A 371 12.43 -12.37 -30.09
C TYR A 371 13.90 -12.23 -29.68
N GLY A 372 14.41 -13.13 -28.83
CA GLY A 372 15.81 -13.13 -28.39
C GLY A 372 16.18 -11.92 -27.52
N ILE A 373 15.20 -11.30 -26.85
CA ILE A 373 15.43 -10.21 -25.89
C ILE A 373 15.63 -10.76 -24.48
N SER A 374 16.29 -10.00 -23.60
CA SER A 374 16.49 -10.45 -22.22
C SER A 374 15.19 -10.49 -21.41
N GLY A 375 15.17 -11.34 -20.38
CA GLY A 375 14.03 -11.46 -19.47
C GLY A 375 13.67 -10.15 -18.76
N VAL A 376 14.64 -9.27 -18.52
CA VAL A 376 14.40 -7.95 -17.91
C VAL A 376 13.60 -7.05 -18.85
N ILE A 377 13.94 -7.02 -20.14
CA ILE A 377 13.19 -6.26 -21.16
C ILE A 377 11.81 -6.88 -21.37
N ALA A 378 11.72 -8.21 -21.50
CA ALA A 378 10.44 -8.89 -21.66
C ALA A 378 9.50 -8.63 -20.47
N SER A 379 10.04 -8.63 -19.24
CA SER A 379 9.28 -8.28 -18.04
C SER A 379 8.92 -6.79 -17.94
N ALA A 380 9.65 -5.89 -18.59
CA ALA A 380 9.22 -4.48 -18.70
C ALA A 380 8.11 -4.34 -19.74
N ILE A 381 8.21 -4.99 -20.89
CA ILE A 381 7.19 -4.97 -21.94
C ILE A 381 5.85 -5.50 -21.43
N ILE A 382 5.86 -6.55 -20.61
CA ILE A 382 4.61 -7.13 -20.09
C ILE A 382 3.80 -6.14 -19.23
N SER A 383 4.44 -5.10 -18.66
CA SER A 383 3.73 -4.08 -17.88
C SER A 383 2.98 -3.05 -18.73
N TYR A 384 3.20 -3.04 -20.05
CA TYR A 384 2.53 -2.16 -21.01
C TYR A 384 1.33 -2.79 -21.71
N ILE A 385 1.16 -4.10 -21.57
CA ILE A 385 0.06 -4.82 -22.21
C ILE A 385 -0.99 -5.28 -21.20
N ILE A 386 -2.21 -5.49 -21.69
CA ILE A 386 -3.28 -6.18 -20.96
C ILE A 386 -2.94 -7.67 -20.91
N TRP A 387 -3.10 -8.29 -19.73
CA TRP A 387 -2.94 -9.73 -19.58
C TRP A 387 -4.27 -10.42 -19.86
N THR A 388 -4.30 -11.23 -20.90
CA THR A 388 -5.47 -12.02 -21.29
C THR A 388 -5.26 -13.50 -20.93
N ASP A 389 -6.28 -14.33 -21.14
CA ASP A 389 -6.14 -15.78 -20.97
C ASP A 389 -5.30 -16.43 -22.09
N SER A 390 -5.02 -15.69 -23.18
CA SER A 390 -4.25 -16.17 -24.33
C SER A 390 -2.81 -15.64 -24.29
N VAL A 391 -1.86 -16.53 -24.04
CA VAL A 391 -0.42 -16.23 -24.11
C VAL A 391 -0.03 -15.70 -25.48
N ASP A 392 -0.55 -16.29 -26.55
CA ASP A 392 -0.24 -15.87 -27.93
C ASP A 392 -0.77 -14.45 -28.22
N GLU A 393 -1.94 -14.10 -27.72
CA GLU A 393 -2.49 -12.75 -27.86
C GLU A 393 -1.60 -11.74 -27.12
N MET A 394 -1.17 -12.06 -25.89
CA MET A 394 -0.23 -11.20 -25.15
C MET A 394 1.10 -11.03 -25.89
N VAL A 395 1.66 -12.11 -26.45
CA VAL A 395 2.90 -12.05 -27.25
C VAL A 395 2.72 -11.19 -28.49
N ASN A 396 1.57 -11.28 -29.17
CA ASN A 396 1.24 -10.45 -30.32
C ASN A 396 1.08 -8.97 -29.93
N ASN A 397 0.38 -8.69 -28.82
CA ASN A 397 0.20 -7.33 -28.29
C ASN A 397 1.51 -6.71 -27.81
N ALA A 398 2.47 -7.53 -27.37
CA ALA A 398 3.80 -7.09 -26.96
C ALA A 398 4.69 -6.68 -28.15
N LYS A 399 4.42 -7.17 -29.36
CA LYS A 399 5.30 -7.01 -30.53
C LYS A 399 5.75 -5.57 -30.81
N PRO A 400 4.87 -4.54 -30.81
CA PRO A 400 5.31 -3.16 -31.06
C PRO A 400 6.32 -2.66 -30.03
N TYR A 401 6.17 -3.05 -28.77
CA TYR A 401 7.08 -2.68 -27.68
C TYR A 401 8.40 -3.45 -27.75
N VAL A 402 8.35 -4.72 -28.19
CA VAL A 402 9.55 -5.53 -28.46
C VAL A 402 10.40 -4.88 -29.54
N GLU A 403 9.79 -4.46 -30.65
CA GLU A 403 10.48 -3.82 -31.77
C GLU A 403 11.17 -2.52 -31.32
N LYS A 404 10.44 -1.64 -30.62
CA LYS A 404 11.02 -0.42 -30.03
C LYS A 404 12.20 -0.71 -29.10
N ALA A 405 12.02 -1.62 -28.14
CA ALA A 405 13.05 -1.93 -27.15
C ALA A 405 14.29 -2.53 -27.79
N LYS A 406 14.11 -3.43 -28.78
CA LYS A 406 15.23 -4.04 -29.51
C LYS A 406 16.03 -3.00 -30.29
N ASN A 407 15.37 -2.11 -31.01
CA ASN A 407 16.05 -1.03 -31.73
C ASN A 407 16.82 -0.11 -30.78
N ALA A 408 16.22 0.26 -29.64
CA ALA A 408 16.89 1.09 -28.64
C ALA A 408 18.13 0.38 -28.06
N VAL A 409 18.03 -0.91 -27.72
CA VAL A 409 19.17 -1.71 -27.24
C VAL A 409 20.30 -1.74 -28.27
N GLU A 410 19.99 -2.01 -29.54
CA GLU A 410 20.98 -2.07 -30.61
C GLU A 410 21.68 -0.73 -30.77
N ARG A 411 20.93 0.38 -30.83
CA ARG A 411 21.48 1.74 -30.94
C ARG A 411 22.36 2.13 -29.75
N VAL A 412 21.94 1.82 -28.52
CA VAL A 412 22.77 2.10 -27.32
C VAL A 412 24.07 1.27 -27.37
N ARG A 413 23.98 -0.02 -27.73
CA ARG A 413 25.18 -0.88 -27.86
C ARG A 413 26.14 -0.37 -28.94
N GLU A 414 25.64 0.04 -30.09
CA GLU A 414 26.45 0.62 -31.17
C GLU A 414 27.19 1.89 -30.72
N GLU A 415 26.53 2.80 -30.01
CA GLU A 415 27.16 4.02 -29.52
C GLU A 415 28.22 3.71 -28.44
N LEU A 416 27.98 2.73 -27.56
CA LEU A 416 28.98 2.28 -26.58
C LEU A 416 30.20 1.64 -27.26
N ILE A 417 30.00 0.85 -28.32
CA ILE A 417 31.10 0.26 -29.10
C ILE A 417 31.91 1.36 -29.79
N LYS A 418 31.23 2.30 -30.45
CA LYS A 418 31.84 3.44 -31.14
C LYS A 418 32.64 4.33 -30.19
N THR A 419 32.14 4.55 -28.97
CA THR A 419 32.83 5.33 -27.93
C THR A 419 33.79 4.50 -27.08
N ARG A 420 33.96 3.20 -27.37
CA ARG A 420 34.84 2.24 -26.66
C ARG A 420 34.49 2.03 -25.18
N ASN A 421 33.22 2.20 -24.79
CA ASN A 421 32.71 2.02 -23.43
C ASN A 421 32.15 0.61 -23.18
N TYR A 422 32.87 -0.44 -23.57
CA TYR A 422 32.41 -1.83 -23.50
C TYR A 422 31.99 -2.30 -22.10
N ARG A 423 32.61 -1.75 -21.05
CA ARG A 423 32.30 -2.06 -19.65
C ARG A 423 30.87 -1.71 -19.24
N LEU A 424 30.20 -0.85 -20.00
CA LEU A 424 28.84 -0.43 -19.72
C LEU A 424 27.77 -1.29 -20.42
N LEU A 425 28.19 -2.23 -21.29
CA LEU A 425 27.26 -3.06 -22.07
C LEU A 425 26.32 -3.89 -21.18
N SER A 426 26.76 -4.27 -19.98
CA SER A 426 25.93 -5.02 -19.01
C SER A 426 24.74 -4.23 -18.47
N TYR A 427 24.75 -2.89 -18.56
CA TYR A 427 23.66 -2.04 -18.06
C TYR A 427 22.61 -1.72 -19.11
N VAL A 428 22.86 -2.01 -20.40
CA VAL A 428 22.00 -1.56 -21.51
C VAL A 428 20.58 -2.07 -21.35
N ASP A 429 20.42 -3.39 -21.21
CA ASP A 429 19.11 -4.02 -21.09
C ASP A 429 18.37 -3.52 -19.84
N GLU A 430 19.10 -3.30 -18.75
CA GLU A 430 18.54 -2.78 -17.51
C GLU A 430 18.02 -1.34 -17.68
N CYS A 431 18.81 -0.49 -18.34
CA CYS A 431 18.49 0.92 -18.58
C CYS A 431 17.38 1.10 -19.61
N VAL A 432 17.32 0.29 -20.67
CA VAL A 432 16.21 0.29 -21.62
C VAL A 432 14.93 -0.14 -20.92
N ALA A 433 14.97 -1.19 -20.11
CA ALA A 433 13.82 -1.65 -19.33
C ALA A 433 13.34 -0.66 -18.24
N GLN A 434 14.11 0.38 -17.93
CA GLN A 434 13.69 1.47 -17.04
C GLN A 434 12.99 2.62 -17.77
N GLN A 435 13.08 2.67 -19.10
CA GLN A 435 12.45 3.73 -19.88
C GLN A 435 10.96 3.49 -20.06
N ASP A 436 10.24 4.58 -20.33
CA ASP A 436 8.84 4.50 -20.68
C ASP A 436 8.66 4.04 -22.13
N LEU A 437 8.16 2.81 -22.34
CA LEU A 437 8.05 2.19 -23.67
C LEU A 437 6.88 2.73 -24.52
N ASP A 438 6.01 3.55 -23.93
CA ASP A 438 4.99 4.30 -24.70
C ASP A 438 5.61 5.51 -25.43
N LEU A 439 6.80 5.98 -25.02
CA LEU A 439 7.54 7.03 -25.72
C LEU A 439 7.98 6.61 -27.13
N ASP A 440 8.44 7.58 -27.90
CA ASP A 440 9.08 7.31 -29.19
C ASP A 440 10.45 6.63 -29.00
N GLU A 441 10.92 5.98 -30.06
CA GLU A 441 12.17 5.21 -30.00
C GLU A 441 13.40 6.10 -29.69
N ASN A 442 13.40 7.35 -30.13
CA ASN A 442 14.52 8.26 -29.88
C ASN A 442 14.59 8.67 -28.42
N ASP A 443 13.45 8.96 -27.80
CA ASP A 443 13.37 9.28 -26.38
C ASP A 443 13.81 8.10 -25.51
N ILE A 444 13.35 6.89 -25.84
CA ILE A 444 13.80 5.64 -25.18
C ILE A 444 15.31 5.49 -25.32
N TYR A 445 15.85 5.68 -26.53
CA TYR A 445 17.29 5.61 -26.79
C TYR A 445 18.08 6.64 -25.96
N GLN A 446 17.67 7.91 -25.96
CA GLN A 446 18.38 8.97 -25.23
C GLN A 446 18.32 8.75 -23.71
N GLY A 447 17.14 8.41 -23.19
CA GLY A 447 16.96 8.10 -21.77
C GLY A 447 17.79 6.90 -21.33
N ALA A 448 17.79 5.82 -22.12
CA ALA A 448 18.60 4.63 -21.85
C ALA A 448 20.10 4.94 -21.92
N LEU A 449 20.55 5.70 -22.92
CA LEU A 449 21.95 6.09 -23.04
C LEU A 449 22.41 6.94 -21.84
N GLY A 450 21.58 7.89 -21.42
CA GLY A 450 21.83 8.70 -20.21
C GLY A 450 21.92 7.83 -18.95
N CYS A 451 21.00 6.89 -18.77
CA CYS A 451 21.04 5.91 -17.68
C CYS A 451 22.33 5.08 -17.70
N VAL A 452 22.74 4.58 -18.86
CA VAL A 452 23.95 3.76 -18.97
C VAL A 452 25.19 4.58 -18.61
N PHE A 453 25.32 5.80 -19.12
CA PHE A 453 26.47 6.65 -18.80
C PHE A 453 26.51 7.11 -17.35
N SER A 454 25.36 7.23 -16.68
CA SER A 454 25.33 7.50 -15.23
C SER A 454 25.98 6.39 -14.39
N ASN A 455 26.09 5.17 -14.94
CA ASN A 455 26.76 4.05 -14.28
C ASN A 455 28.28 4.03 -14.48
N ILE A 456 28.89 5.01 -15.17
CA ILE A 456 30.36 5.09 -15.33
C ILE A 456 31.10 5.05 -13.99
N GLU A 457 30.55 5.68 -12.96
CA GLU A 457 31.16 5.77 -11.63
C GLU A 457 31.03 4.44 -10.85
N ASN A 458 30.03 3.62 -11.17
CA ASN A 458 29.78 2.32 -10.53
C ASN A 458 30.72 1.21 -11.04
N VAL A 459 31.51 1.48 -12.08
CA VAL A 459 32.47 0.54 -12.70
C VAL A 459 33.92 0.99 -12.44
N GLY A 460 34.18 1.55 -11.25
CA GLY A 460 35.48 2.11 -10.87
C GLY A 460 36.65 1.12 -10.93
N TYR A 461 37.68 1.53 -11.69
CA TYR A 461 39.04 0.99 -11.92
C TYR A 461 39.23 -0.49 -12.28
#